data_AF-A0A373VVG4-F1
#
_entry.id   AF-A0A373VVG4-F1
#
_cell.length_a   1.000
_cell.length_b   1.000
_cell.length_c   1.000
_cell.angle_alpha   90.00
_cell.angle_beta   90.00
_cell.angle_gamma   90.00
#
_symmetry.space_group_name_H-M   'P 1'
#
loop_
_entity.id
_entity.type
_entity.pdbx_description
1 polymer ?
#
loop_
_entity_poly.entity_id
_entity_poly.type
_entity_poly.pdbx_seq_one_letter_code
_entity_poly.pdbx_strand_id
1 'polypeptide(L)' 'MFGEIDKTSFVSILVMEGKGTIRDKEETLTFKKGDSLFVTANIGEYELEGAFEALVTTV' A
#
# COMPACT_ATOMS: atom_id res chain seq x y z
N MET A 1 1.97 -8.56 -3.61
CA MET A 1 1.61 -8.75 -2.19
C MET A 1 0.16 -8.34 -2.03
N PHE A 2 -0.64 -9.12 -1.30
CA PHE A 2 -2.06 -8.84 -1.06
C PHE A 2 -2.24 -8.49 0.42
N GLY A 3 -2.99 -7.42 0.69
CA GLY A 3 -3.36 -7.02 2.04
C GLY A 3 -4.86 -6.75 2.11
N GLU A 4 -5.49 -7.21 3.19
CA GLU A 4 -6.88 -6.90 3.53
C GLU A 4 -6.89 -5.95 4.73
N ILE A 5 -7.67 -4.88 4.65
CA ILE A 5 -7.80 -3.88 5.72
C ILE A 5 -9.20 -3.98 6.31
N ASP A 6 -9.25 -4.31 7.59
CA ASP A 6 -10.48 -4.23 8.37
C ASP A 6 -10.99 -2.79 8.46
N LYS A 7 -12.32 -2.62 8.56
CA LYS A 7 -13.00 -1.31 8.53
C LYS A 7 -12.61 -0.35 9.66
N THR A 8 -11.77 -0.78 10.60
CA THR A 8 -11.34 -0.01 11.77
C THR A 8 -9.85 0.35 11.75
N SER A 9 -9.06 -0.19 10.83
CA SER A 9 -7.61 -0.05 10.82
C SER A 9 -7.13 0.63 9.54
N PHE A 10 -5.95 1.24 9.61
CA PHE A 10 -5.26 1.81 8.45
C PHE A 10 -3.88 1.18 8.30
N VAL A 11 -3.38 1.16 7.08
CA VAL A 11 -2.04 0.67 6.78
C VAL A 11 -1.20 1.82 6.28
N SER A 12 -0.07 2.06 6.93
CA SER A 12 0.96 2.99 6.46
C SER A 12 2.10 2.20 5.83
N ILE A 13 2.43 2.53 4.59
CA ILE A 13 3.47 1.85 3.81
C ILE A 13 4.51 2.88 3.41
N LEU A 14 5.73 2.74 3.93
CA LEU A 14 6.87 3.58 3.57
C LEU A 14 7.80 2.82 2.63
N VAL A 15 7.98 3.31 1.41
CA VAL A 15 8.81 2.65 0.39
C VAL A 15 10.28 3.03 0.61
N MET A 16 11.06 2.07 1.09
CA MET A 16 12.48 2.24 1.41
C MET A 16 13.36 2.16 0.17
N GLU A 17 13.02 1.25 -0.75
CA GLU A 17 13.74 1.05 -2.02
C GLU A 17 12.82 0.55 -3.13
N GLY A 18 13.22 0.78 -4.37
CA GLY A 18 12.53 0.26 -5.55
C GLY A 18 11.31 1.08 -6.00
N LYS A 19 10.45 0.44 -6.78
CA LYS A 19 9.23 1.04 -7.34
C LYS A 19 8.17 -0.02 -7.64
N GLY A 20 6.92 0.40 -7.63
CA GLY A 20 5.80 -0.49 -7.87
C GLY A 20 4.50 0.26 -8.13
N THR A 21 3.42 -0.51 -8.11
CA THR A 21 2.06 -0.01 -8.23
C THR A 21 1.20 -0.56 -7.10
N ILE A 22 0.39 0.29 -6.51
CA ILE A 22 -0.69 -0.09 -5.61
C ILE A 22 -2.01 0.05 -6.37
N ARG A 23 -2.87 -0.95 -6.27
CA ARG A 23 -4.18 -0.95 -6.89
C ARG A 23 -5.25 -1.35 -5.87
N ASP A 24 -6.36 -0.65 -5.91
CA ASP A 24 -7.62 -1.06 -5.29
C ASP A 24 -8.70 -1.29 -6.38
N LYS A 25 -9.98 -1.35 -5.99
CA LYS A 25 -11.08 -1.57 -6.95
C LYS A 25 -11.36 -0.38 -7.86
N GLU A 26 -10.95 0.82 -7.50
CA GLU A 26 -11.30 2.07 -8.18
C GLU A 26 -10.10 2.70 -8.89
N GLU A 27 -8.90 2.63 -8.31
CA GLU A 27 -7.71 3.31 -8.81
C GLU A 27 -6.44 2.48 -8.76
N THR A 28 -5.45 2.91 -9.55
CA THR A 28 -4.10 2.37 -9.57
C THR A 28 -3.10 3.50 -9.51
N LEU A 29 -2.21 3.45 -8.53
CA LEU A 29 -1.20 4.47 -8.26
C LEU A 29 0.19 3.85 -8.35
N THR A 30 1.12 4.55 -9.00
CA THR A 30 2.53 4.18 -9.03
C THR A 30 3.27 4.81 -7.86
N PHE A 31 4.19 4.08 -7.24
CA PHE A 31 5.04 4.57 -6.16
C PHE A 31 6.52 4.24 -6.40
N LYS A 32 7.41 4.97 -5.74
CA LYS A 32 8.85 4.79 -5.75
C LYS A 32 9.46 5.02 -4.38
N LYS A 33 10.76 4.72 -4.26
CA LYS A 33 11.58 5.05 -3.09
C LYS A 33 11.29 6.46 -2.55
N GLY A 34 11.03 6.53 -1.25
CA GLY A 34 10.73 7.76 -0.52
C GLY A 34 9.25 8.11 -0.47
N ASP A 35 8.40 7.44 -1.26
CA ASP A 35 6.97 7.64 -1.19
C ASP A 35 6.40 6.97 0.06
N SER A 36 5.40 7.64 0.65
CA SER A 36 4.60 7.12 1.76
C SER A 36 3.16 6.96 1.30
N LEU A 37 2.66 5.74 1.34
CA LEU A 37 1.28 5.41 0.99
C LEU A 37 0.47 5.20 2.27
N PHE A 38 -0.73 5.76 2.28
CA PHE A 38 -1.71 5.55 3.33
C PHE A 38 -2.92 4.89 2.74
N VAL A 39 -3.15 3.64 3.12
CA VAL A 39 -4.36 2.92 2.76
C VAL A 39 -5.35 3.09 3.90
N THR A 40 -6.40 3.87 3.64
CA THR A 40 -7.42 4.19 4.64
C THR A 40 -8.31 2.98 4.91
N ALA A 41 -8.91 2.97 6.11
CA ALA A 41 -9.96 2.02 6.44
C ALA A 41 -11.09 2.10 5.40
N ASN A 42 -11.73 0.96 5.12
CA ASN A 42 -12.87 0.82 4.20
C ASN A 42 -12.55 0.76 2.69
N ILE A 43 -11.27 0.81 2.26
CA ILE A 43 -10.89 0.48 0.87
C ILE A 43 -11.05 -1.04 0.61
N GLY A 44 -10.81 -1.86 1.65
CA GLY A 44 -10.93 -3.31 1.60
C GLY A 44 -9.62 -3.98 1.18
N GLU A 45 -9.60 -4.57 -0.02
CA GLU A 45 -8.44 -5.29 -0.55
C GLU A 45 -7.58 -4.35 -1.40
N TYR A 46 -6.27 -4.38 -1.17
CA TYR A 46 -5.29 -3.70 -2.01
C TYR A 46 -4.21 -4.67 -2.48
N GLU A 47 -3.68 -4.41 -3.67
CA GLU A 47 -2.66 -5.21 -4.32
C GLU A 47 -1.42 -4.35 -4.60
N LEU A 48 -0.26 -4.84 -4.17
CA LEU A 48 1.04 -4.24 -4.48
C LEU A 48 1.82 -5.11 -5.46
N GLU A 49 2.24 -4.51 -6.56
CA GLU A 49 3.06 -5.15 -7.59
C GLU A 49 4.36 -4.38 -7.84
N GLY A 50 5.41 -5.10 -8.22
CA GLY A 50 6.73 -4.53 -8.53
C GLY A 50 7.85 -5.08 -7.65
N ALA A 51 9.04 -4.50 -7.82
CA ALA A 51 10.23 -4.84 -7.06
C ALA A 51 10.56 -3.66 -6.14
N PHE A 52 10.24 -3.82 -4.85
CA PHE A 52 10.41 -2.78 -3.84
C PHE A 52 10.62 -3.40 -2.45
N GLU A 53 11.15 -2.57 -1.56
CA GLU A 53 11.23 -2.84 -0.13
C GLU A 53 10.42 -1.77 0.58
N ALA A 54 9.52 -2.17 1.47
CA ALA A 54 8.67 -1.25 2.20
C ALA A 54 8.50 -1.65 3.66
N LEU A 55 8.40 -0.64 4.53
CA LEU A 55 8.00 -0.80 5.91
C LEU A 55 6.48 -0.66 6.00
N VAL A 56 5.82 -1.70 6.48
CA VAL A 56 4.37 -1.73 6.66
C VAL A 56 4.05 -1.61 8.14
N THR A 57 3.23 -0.62 8.49
CA THR A 57 2.77 -0.39 9.87
C THR A 57 1.25 -0.41 9.90
N THR A 58 0.70 -1.21 10.82
CA THR A 58 -0.75 -1.39 11.03
C THR A 58 -1.07 -1.16 12.50
N VAL A 59 -2.22 -0.55 12.79
CA VAL A 59 -2.67 -0.23 14.16
C VAL A 59 -4.03 -0.85 14.44
#